data_AF-A0A955B9C9-F1
#
_entry.id   AF-A0A955B9C9-F1
#
_cell.length_a   1.000
_cell.length_b   1.000
_cell.length_c   1.000
_cell.angle_alpha   90.00
_cell.angle_beta   90.00
_cell.angle_gamma   90.00
#
_symmetry.space_group_name_H-M   'P 1'
#
loop_
_entity.id
_entity.type
_entity.pdbx_description
1 polymer ?
#
loop_
_entity_poly.entity_id
_entity_poly.type
_entity_poly.pdbx_seq_one_letter_code
_entity_poly.pdbx_strand_id
1 'polypeptide(L)'
;GSWLAENGRIQFNNTTVQTGSLQLVSGGLSISNSSFAATNIDADLASIISVYGSIELERLSFAMQDGSTSWKWLNNPELVLTSGIESNASNLTTCSSLEVGGKDLGLDPTAHEGNADGFSLANFYLPKLTIGPNAKAYLEDVFDNAVDGVMPDALYIGTLEFVDDSGLLNLNGLNLYFRNLIGNVGQIVDFAVTAPGDFNGDGVLAVDDVDQLAHSIRESNFDMRMDFDDDHTLTTSDLDYWVRDVANTFFGDANLDGEFNSSDLILVFQSNQYEDGIPRNSSWETGDWNGDGEFDTADLIKAFQENGYETGRRATAATVPEPEGSLILFVSMLTACQMVFGKRLKHELKTIRHAKLPTQHLK
;
A
#
# COMPACT_ATOMS: atom_id res chain seq x y z
N GLY A 1 9.00 -27.22 5.57
CA GLY A 1 7.93 -27.33 6.58
C GLY A 1 7.83 -26.01 7.30
N SER A 2 6.66 -25.61 7.79
CA SER A 2 6.44 -24.27 8.36
C SER A 2 6.97 -24.12 9.78
N TRP A 3 7.45 -22.92 10.12
CA TRP A 3 8.08 -22.60 11.41
C TRP A 3 7.27 -21.51 12.12
N LEU A 4 7.22 -21.56 13.46
CA LEU A 4 6.57 -20.56 14.30
C LEU A 4 7.57 -20.13 15.40
N ALA A 5 7.75 -18.82 15.57
CA ALA A 5 8.41 -18.24 16.74
C ALA A 5 7.42 -17.37 17.51
N GLU A 6 6.92 -17.91 18.62
CA GLU A 6 6.04 -17.19 19.54
C GLU A 6 6.84 -16.73 20.76
N ASN A 7 6.90 -15.42 21.03
CA ASN A 7 7.65 -14.81 22.14
C ASN A 7 9.15 -15.17 22.19
N GLY A 8 9.69 -15.72 21.10
CA GLY A 8 11.03 -16.29 21.02
C GLY A 8 11.77 -15.80 19.78
N ARG A 9 13.07 -16.11 19.69
CA ARG A 9 13.92 -15.69 18.56
C ARG A 9 14.48 -16.88 17.81
N ILE A 10 14.25 -16.94 16.50
CA ILE A 10 14.97 -17.81 15.57
C ILE A 10 16.21 -17.07 15.10
N GLN A 11 17.38 -17.69 15.25
CA GLN A 11 18.65 -17.10 14.84
C GLN A 11 19.44 -18.02 13.92
N PHE A 12 19.85 -17.49 12.78
CA PHE A 12 20.72 -18.13 11.79
C PHE A 12 22.06 -17.41 11.72
N ASN A 13 23.14 -18.17 11.84
CA ASN A 13 24.51 -17.64 11.78
C ASN A 13 25.36 -18.48 10.82
N ASN A 14 25.96 -17.86 9.80
CA ASN A 14 26.85 -18.51 8.83
C ASN A 14 26.24 -19.76 8.16
N THR A 15 24.97 -19.70 7.76
CA THR A 15 24.26 -20.85 7.18
C THR A 15 23.32 -20.45 6.03
N THR A 16 22.88 -21.41 5.23
CA THR A 16 21.77 -21.26 4.29
C THR A 16 20.60 -22.08 4.80
N VAL A 17 19.40 -21.49 4.81
CA VAL A 17 18.17 -22.13 5.31
C VAL A 17 17.06 -21.93 4.28
N GLN A 18 16.37 -23.01 3.95
CA GLN A 18 15.14 -22.98 3.17
C GLN A 18 14.03 -23.62 4.02
N THR A 19 12.90 -22.94 4.13
CA THR A 19 11.74 -23.38 4.92
C THR A 19 10.42 -23.15 4.18
N GLY A 20 9.31 -23.64 4.73
CA GLY A 20 7.97 -23.29 4.25
C GLY A 20 7.61 -21.87 4.71
N SER A 21 6.39 -21.66 5.21
CA SER A 21 6.03 -20.38 5.84
C SER A 21 6.71 -20.23 7.21
N LEU A 22 7.12 -19.01 7.55
CA LEU A 22 7.58 -18.64 8.89
C LEU A 22 6.60 -17.63 9.48
N GLN A 23 6.11 -17.90 10.69
CA GLN A 23 5.27 -16.96 11.44
C GLN A 23 6.01 -16.48 12.70
N LEU A 24 6.00 -15.18 12.95
CA LEU A 24 6.55 -14.52 14.13
C LEU A 24 5.40 -13.88 14.90
N VAL A 25 5.17 -14.35 16.13
CA VAL A 25 4.13 -13.82 17.03
C VAL A 25 4.82 -13.27 18.27
N SER A 26 4.98 -11.95 18.33
CA SER A 26 5.81 -11.25 19.31
C SER A 26 7.22 -11.85 19.39
N GLY A 27 7.70 -12.36 18.25
CA GLY A 27 8.91 -13.15 18.13
C GLY A 27 10.03 -12.36 17.45
N GLY A 28 11.09 -13.05 17.07
CA GLY A 28 12.12 -12.44 16.26
C GLY A 28 12.82 -13.39 15.32
N LEU A 29 13.19 -12.88 14.16
CA LEU A 29 14.08 -13.55 13.21
C LEU A 29 15.39 -12.78 13.14
N SER A 30 16.51 -13.48 13.29
CA SER A 30 17.84 -12.89 13.13
C SER A 30 18.65 -13.69 12.14
N ILE A 31 18.95 -13.09 10.99
CA ILE A 31 19.76 -13.69 9.94
C ILE A 31 21.11 -12.98 9.95
N SER A 32 22.21 -13.67 10.24
CA SER A 32 23.56 -13.09 10.24
C SER A 32 24.49 -13.89 9.36
N ASN A 33 25.10 -13.24 8.35
CA ASN A 33 25.95 -13.88 7.35
C ASN A 33 25.33 -15.18 6.79
N SER A 34 24.02 -15.16 6.59
CA SER A 34 23.23 -16.32 6.24
C SER A 34 22.30 -15.95 5.08
N SER A 35 21.87 -16.94 4.31
CA SER A 35 20.77 -16.79 3.36
C SER A 35 19.54 -17.53 3.89
N PHE A 36 18.38 -16.87 3.86
CA PHE A 36 17.11 -17.44 4.30
C PHE A 36 16.10 -17.35 3.16
N ALA A 37 15.53 -18.49 2.80
CA ALA A 37 14.43 -18.61 1.87
C ALA A 37 13.22 -19.22 2.59
N ALA A 38 12.07 -18.57 2.45
CA ALA A 38 10.79 -19.03 2.98
C ALA A 38 9.72 -18.81 1.92
N THR A 39 8.64 -19.61 1.98
CA THR A 39 7.47 -19.39 1.13
C THR A 39 6.81 -18.07 1.50
N ASN A 40 6.54 -17.85 2.80
CA ASN A 40 6.00 -16.62 3.37
C ASN A 40 6.74 -16.27 4.68
N ILE A 41 6.80 -14.98 5.04
CA ILE A 41 7.17 -14.53 6.39
C ILE A 41 6.05 -13.62 6.88
N ASP A 42 5.35 -14.08 7.92
CA ASP A 42 4.31 -13.33 8.63
C ASP A 42 4.89 -12.88 9.99
N ALA A 43 4.70 -11.62 10.34
CA ALA A 43 5.24 -11.02 11.54
C ALA A 43 4.26 -9.99 12.12
N ASP A 44 3.80 -10.22 13.35
CA ASP A 44 2.92 -9.27 14.04
C ASP A 44 3.63 -7.94 14.38
N LEU A 45 2.86 -6.94 14.82
CA LEU A 45 3.35 -5.61 15.20
C LEU A 45 4.46 -5.62 16.27
N ALA A 46 4.56 -6.69 17.07
CA ALA A 46 5.54 -6.82 18.14
C ALA A 46 6.78 -7.62 17.72
N SER A 47 6.77 -8.21 16.52
CA SER A 47 7.86 -9.03 16.02
C SER A 47 9.03 -8.18 15.51
N ILE A 48 10.21 -8.79 15.47
CA ILE A 48 11.42 -8.11 15.00
C ILE A 48 12.14 -8.99 13.98
N ILE A 49 12.26 -8.50 12.74
CA ILE A 49 13.11 -9.12 11.72
C ILE A 49 14.42 -8.32 11.63
N SER A 50 15.54 -8.97 11.96
CA SER A 50 16.89 -8.41 11.85
C SER A 50 17.69 -9.17 10.80
N VAL A 51 17.97 -8.51 9.67
CA VAL A 51 18.71 -9.12 8.56
C VAL A 51 20.09 -8.45 8.42
N TYR A 52 21.12 -9.25 8.67
CA TYR A 52 22.55 -8.98 8.40
C TYR A 52 23.09 -10.00 7.37
N GLY A 53 22.24 -10.38 6.42
CA GLY A 53 22.45 -11.39 5.39
C GLY A 53 21.52 -11.11 4.20
N SER A 54 21.08 -12.16 3.51
CA SER A 54 20.11 -12.07 2.41
C SER A 54 18.79 -12.75 2.77
N ILE A 55 17.69 -12.15 2.32
CA ILE A 55 16.34 -12.72 2.36
C ILE A 55 15.85 -12.87 0.93
N GLU A 56 15.40 -14.07 0.59
CA GLU A 56 14.83 -14.41 -0.71
C GLU A 56 13.39 -14.88 -0.49
N LEU A 57 12.45 -14.27 -1.21
CA LEU A 57 11.03 -14.54 -1.05
C LEU A 57 10.42 -14.92 -2.40
N GLU A 58 9.69 -16.04 -2.43
CA GLU A 58 9.03 -16.56 -3.63
C GLU A 58 7.74 -15.79 -3.94
N ARG A 59 7.04 -15.23 -2.96
CA ARG A 59 5.98 -14.23 -3.14
C ARG A 59 6.14 -13.21 -2.02
N LEU A 60 6.37 -11.95 -2.37
CA LEU A 60 6.37 -10.87 -1.40
C LEU A 60 4.99 -10.19 -1.46
N SER A 61 4.29 -10.18 -0.33
CA SER A 61 3.33 -9.15 0.05
C SER A 61 3.85 -8.64 1.40
N PHE A 62 3.98 -7.32 1.55
CA PHE A 62 4.61 -6.73 2.73
C PHE A 62 3.82 -5.51 3.17
N ALA A 63 2.88 -5.69 4.10
CA ALA A 63 2.15 -4.58 4.69
C ALA A 63 2.99 -3.89 5.78
N MET A 64 3.18 -2.57 5.72
CA MET A 64 3.63 -1.80 6.87
C MET A 64 2.43 -1.14 7.53
N GLN A 65 2.23 -1.32 8.83
CA GLN A 65 1.09 -0.71 9.54
C GLN A 65 1.50 0.32 10.61
N ASP A 66 2.80 0.61 10.78
CA ASP A 66 3.27 1.56 11.79
C ASP A 66 4.54 2.32 11.37
N GLY A 67 4.42 3.64 11.25
CA GLY A 67 5.51 4.60 11.05
C GLY A 67 6.48 4.75 12.24
N SER A 68 6.47 3.84 13.22
CA SER A 68 7.42 3.85 14.33
C SER A 68 8.78 3.27 13.95
N THR A 69 9.82 3.84 14.58
CA THR A 69 11.26 3.58 14.38
C THR A 69 11.75 2.15 14.71
N SER A 70 10.84 1.18 14.83
CA SER A 70 11.09 -0.16 15.37
C SER A 70 11.70 -1.11 14.34
N TRP A 71 11.59 -0.79 13.05
CA TRP A 71 12.14 -1.59 11.96
C TRP A 71 13.35 -0.87 11.35
N LYS A 72 14.50 -1.56 11.37
CA LYS A 72 15.76 -1.04 10.82
C LYS A 72 16.44 -2.12 10.00
N TRP A 73 16.52 -1.89 8.71
CA TRP A 73 17.52 -2.51 7.85
C TRP A 73 18.92 -2.12 8.38
N LEU A 74 19.70 -3.10 8.85
CA LEU A 74 21.00 -2.86 9.48
C LEU A 74 22.09 -2.72 8.39
N ASN A 75 23.37 -2.96 8.67
CA ASN A 75 24.39 -2.67 7.67
C ASN A 75 24.32 -3.64 6.47
N ASN A 76 23.95 -3.10 5.31
CA ASN A 76 24.00 -3.72 3.98
C ASN A 76 22.97 -4.84 3.62
N PRO A 77 21.70 -4.79 4.07
CA PRO A 77 20.68 -5.75 3.69
C PRO A 77 20.26 -5.57 2.23
N GLU A 78 19.88 -6.71 1.66
CA GLU A 78 19.44 -6.87 0.30
C GLU A 78 18.10 -7.61 0.31
N LEU A 79 17.10 -7.02 -0.34
CA LEU A 79 15.86 -7.69 -0.68
C LEU A 79 15.99 -8.24 -2.09
N VAL A 80 15.76 -9.54 -2.28
CA VAL A 80 15.76 -10.18 -3.61
C VAL A 80 14.36 -10.67 -3.94
N LEU A 81 13.80 -10.17 -5.05
CA LEU A 81 12.53 -10.63 -5.60
C LEU A 81 12.81 -11.62 -6.72
N THR A 82 12.42 -12.88 -6.58
CA THR A 82 12.75 -13.94 -7.56
C THR A 82 11.55 -14.52 -8.29
N SER A 83 10.34 -14.00 -8.07
CA SER A 83 9.11 -14.48 -8.72
C SER A 83 8.51 -13.49 -9.72
N GLY A 84 7.30 -13.76 -10.20
CA GLY A 84 6.71 -13.05 -11.34
C GLY A 84 7.20 -13.52 -12.71
N ILE A 85 7.92 -14.65 -12.78
CA ILE A 85 8.55 -15.14 -14.00
C ILE A 85 7.55 -15.41 -15.14
N GLU A 86 6.34 -15.87 -14.79
CA GLU A 86 5.29 -16.20 -15.78
C GLU A 86 4.39 -15.02 -16.14
N SER A 87 4.53 -13.87 -15.48
CA SER A 87 3.64 -12.73 -15.73
C SER A 87 3.93 -12.10 -17.08
N ASN A 88 2.91 -11.59 -17.76
CA ASN A 88 3.11 -10.70 -18.91
C ASN A 88 3.20 -9.26 -18.39
N ALA A 89 3.90 -8.37 -19.07
CA ALA A 89 3.92 -6.96 -18.71
C ALA A 89 2.48 -6.39 -18.59
N SER A 90 1.52 -6.92 -19.33
CA SER A 90 0.11 -6.50 -19.27
C SER A 90 -0.77 -7.28 -18.29
N ASN A 91 -0.25 -8.32 -17.62
CA ASN A 91 -1.01 -9.11 -16.65
C ASN A 91 -0.10 -9.42 -15.46
N LEU A 92 -0.23 -8.59 -14.43
CA LEU A 92 0.63 -8.59 -13.26
C LEU A 92 0.05 -9.43 -12.11
N THR A 93 -1.03 -10.16 -12.35
CA THR A 93 -1.69 -11.04 -11.34
C THR A 93 -0.77 -12.13 -10.79
N THR A 94 0.32 -12.45 -11.50
CA THR A 94 1.35 -13.41 -11.07
C THR A 94 2.68 -12.77 -10.69
N CYS A 95 2.79 -11.43 -10.73
CA CYS A 95 3.96 -10.70 -10.24
C CYS A 95 4.09 -10.76 -8.72
N SER A 96 5.31 -10.57 -8.21
CA SER A 96 5.46 -10.10 -6.83
C SER A 96 4.93 -8.68 -6.72
N SER A 97 4.37 -8.35 -5.57
CA SER A 97 4.09 -6.96 -5.22
C SER A 97 5.11 -6.45 -4.19
N LEU A 98 5.27 -5.14 -4.14
CA LEU A 98 6.09 -4.48 -3.15
C LEU A 98 5.38 -3.21 -2.70
N GLU A 99 4.82 -3.29 -1.49
CA GLU A 99 4.26 -2.14 -0.81
C GLU A 99 5.30 -1.02 -0.66
N VAL A 100 4.90 0.19 -0.98
CA VAL A 100 5.66 1.40 -0.68
C VAL A 100 5.27 1.92 0.70
N GLY A 101 6.24 2.46 1.43
CA GLY A 101 5.92 3.05 2.73
C GLY A 101 6.87 4.09 3.25
N GLY A 102 7.69 4.63 2.36
CA GLY A 102 8.49 5.80 2.65
C GLY A 102 7.68 7.04 2.31
N LYS A 103 7.67 8.03 3.20
CA LYS A 103 7.15 9.35 2.85
C LYS A 103 7.83 9.85 1.58
N ASP A 104 7.04 10.34 0.63
CA ASP A 104 7.61 10.92 -0.58
C ASP A 104 8.30 12.27 -0.29
N LEU A 105 9.63 12.20 -0.26
CA LEU A 105 10.57 13.32 -0.19
C LEU A 105 11.29 13.53 -1.54
N GLY A 106 10.65 13.18 -2.66
CA GLY A 106 11.21 13.24 -4.00
C GLY A 106 11.59 14.65 -4.43
N LEU A 107 12.63 14.77 -5.26
CA LEU A 107 12.97 16.02 -5.94
C LEU A 107 12.47 16.01 -7.39
N ASP A 108 12.64 14.88 -8.08
CA ASP A 108 12.16 14.66 -9.45
C ASP A 108 11.75 13.19 -9.63
N PRO A 109 10.43 12.87 -9.59
CA PRO A 109 9.93 11.52 -9.80
C PRO A 109 10.25 10.96 -11.20
N THR A 110 10.29 11.80 -12.24
CA THR A 110 10.54 11.35 -13.62
C THR A 110 12.01 10.94 -13.82
N ALA A 111 12.93 11.60 -13.11
CA ALA A 111 14.35 11.26 -13.10
C ALA A 111 14.73 10.25 -12.00
N HIS A 112 13.77 9.81 -11.17
CA HIS A 112 13.99 8.99 -9.98
C HIS A 112 14.98 9.63 -8.98
N GLU A 113 14.99 10.96 -8.87
CA GLU A 113 15.87 11.71 -7.98
C GLU A 113 15.16 12.03 -6.64
N GLY A 114 15.61 11.37 -5.56
CA GLY A 114 15.09 11.56 -4.21
C GLY A 114 15.90 12.54 -3.36
N ASN A 115 15.29 13.17 -2.35
CA ASN A 115 16.03 13.91 -1.33
C ASN A 115 16.90 12.95 -0.50
N ALA A 116 18.07 13.42 -0.07
CA ALA A 116 18.96 12.69 0.83
C ALA A 116 18.26 12.18 2.10
N ASP A 117 17.29 12.93 2.63
CA ASP A 117 16.51 12.57 3.83
C ASP A 117 15.59 11.37 3.60
N GLY A 118 15.12 11.14 2.37
CA GLY A 118 14.31 9.98 2.00
C GLY A 118 15.10 8.67 1.99
N PHE A 119 16.42 8.73 1.77
CA PHE A 119 17.31 7.56 1.87
C PHE A 119 17.79 7.31 3.31
N SER A 120 16.97 7.66 4.31
CA SER A 120 17.27 7.41 5.72
C SER A 120 16.54 6.15 6.21
N LEU A 121 17.13 5.46 7.18
CA LEU A 121 16.51 4.29 7.82
C LEU A 121 15.18 4.61 8.55
N ALA A 122 14.85 5.89 8.68
CA ALA A 122 13.58 6.34 9.26
C ALA A 122 12.46 6.51 8.21
N ASN A 123 12.76 6.35 6.92
CA ASN A 123 11.83 6.57 5.81
C ASN A 123 11.71 5.33 4.90
N PHE A 124 11.68 4.14 5.51
CA PHE A 124 11.57 2.87 4.79
C PHE A 124 12.57 2.70 3.62
N TYR A 125 13.84 3.08 3.87
CA TYR A 125 14.91 2.97 2.89
C TYR A 125 15.41 1.52 2.73
N LEU A 126 15.42 1.00 1.50
CA LEU A 126 16.05 -0.27 1.11
C LEU A 126 17.49 -0.03 0.65
N PRO A 127 18.53 -0.52 1.35
CA PRO A 127 19.92 -0.34 0.91
C PRO A 127 20.20 -0.99 -0.45
N LYS A 128 19.59 -2.15 -0.72
CA LYS A 128 19.64 -2.83 -2.00
C LYS A 128 18.34 -3.59 -2.29
N LEU A 129 17.80 -3.42 -3.49
CA LEU A 129 16.74 -4.22 -4.07
C LEU A 129 17.26 -4.91 -5.33
N THR A 130 17.11 -6.23 -5.40
CA THR A 130 17.52 -7.05 -6.53
C THR A 130 16.28 -7.71 -7.15
N ILE A 131 16.01 -7.39 -8.41
CA ILE A 131 15.03 -8.06 -9.25
C ILE A 131 15.74 -9.24 -9.92
N GLY A 132 15.39 -10.45 -9.49
CA GLY A 132 16.00 -11.71 -9.92
C GLY A 132 15.78 -12.01 -11.41
N PRO A 133 16.38 -13.11 -11.92
CA PRO A 133 16.30 -13.47 -13.32
C PRO A 133 14.85 -13.65 -13.80
N ASN A 134 14.44 -12.91 -14.84
CA ASN A 134 13.06 -12.87 -15.33
C ASN A 134 12.00 -12.45 -14.29
N ALA A 135 12.42 -11.97 -13.12
CA ALA A 135 11.49 -11.63 -12.05
C ALA A 135 10.70 -10.37 -12.43
N LYS A 136 9.43 -10.33 -12.04
CA LYS A 136 8.55 -9.21 -12.33
C LYS A 136 7.85 -8.81 -11.05
N ALA A 137 8.01 -7.54 -10.72
CA ALA A 137 7.43 -6.94 -9.53
C ALA A 137 6.64 -5.69 -9.91
N TYR A 138 5.65 -5.34 -9.11
CA TYR A 138 5.00 -4.04 -9.16
C TYR A 138 4.96 -3.39 -7.78
N LEU A 139 4.91 -2.07 -7.75
CA LEU A 139 4.71 -1.32 -6.52
C LEU A 139 3.22 -1.25 -6.20
N GLU A 140 2.89 -1.34 -4.93
CA GLU A 140 1.54 -1.13 -4.41
C GLU A 140 1.57 -0.19 -3.20
N ASP A 141 0.44 0.43 -2.93
CA ASP A 141 0.21 1.34 -1.81
C ASP A 141 -1.17 0.95 -1.23
N VAL A 142 -1.20 -0.25 -0.64
CA VAL A 142 -2.41 -0.87 -0.11
C VAL A 142 -2.72 -0.33 1.28
N PHE A 143 -1.70 0.08 2.03
CA PHE A 143 -1.79 0.53 3.40
C PHE A 143 -1.29 1.97 3.51
N ASP A 144 -2.13 2.88 4.02
CA ASP A 144 -1.74 4.25 4.38
C ASP A 144 -0.79 4.22 5.58
N ASN A 145 0.48 3.94 5.27
CA ASN A 145 1.54 3.72 6.23
C ASN A 145 2.47 4.95 6.30
N ALA A 146 2.25 5.92 5.40
CA ALA A 146 2.73 7.29 5.51
C ALA A 146 2.39 7.87 6.88
N VAL A 147 3.40 8.39 7.57
CA VAL A 147 3.31 8.96 8.93
C VAL A 147 2.29 10.12 9.08
N ASP A 148 1.63 10.63 8.03
CA ASP A 148 0.69 11.75 8.17
C ASP A 148 -0.54 11.84 7.24
N GLY A 149 -0.88 10.81 6.46
CA GLY A 149 -2.21 10.67 5.81
C GLY A 149 -2.55 11.70 4.73
N VAL A 150 -1.54 12.26 4.04
CA VAL A 150 -1.78 13.23 2.95
C VAL A 150 -0.74 13.23 1.83
N MET A 151 0.50 12.81 2.10
CA MET A 151 1.53 12.75 1.06
C MET A 151 1.55 11.37 0.41
N PRO A 152 1.71 11.29 -0.93
CA PRO A 152 1.88 10.01 -1.60
C PRO A 152 3.08 9.27 -1.00
N ASP A 153 3.00 7.94 -0.95
CA ASP A 153 4.13 7.12 -0.55
C ASP A 153 5.08 6.85 -1.73
N ALA A 154 6.33 6.54 -1.39
CA ALA A 154 7.40 6.30 -2.33
C ALA A 154 8.39 5.26 -1.83
N LEU A 155 9.04 4.60 -2.79
CA LEU A 155 10.12 3.65 -2.52
C LEU A 155 11.49 4.31 -2.67
N TYR A 156 12.32 4.21 -1.62
CA TYR A 156 13.70 4.70 -1.61
C TYR A 156 14.71 3.55 -1.60
N ILE A 157 15.57 3.50 -2.62
CA ILE A 157 16.52 2.40 -2.83
C ILE A 157 17.97 2.91 -2.92
N GLY A 158 18.90 2.25 -2.24
CA GLY A 158 20.33 2.56 -2.38
C GLY A 158 20.83 2.09 -3.74
N THR A 159 20.81 0.78 -3.95
CA THR A 159 21.10 0.15 -5.25
C THR A 159 19.90 -0.66 -5.73
N LEU A 160 19.36 -0.30 -6.88
CA LEU A 160 18.41 -1.12 -7.63
C LEU A 160 19.19 -1.95 -8.64
N GLU A 161 19.08 -3.27 -8.56
CA GLU A 161 19.76 -4.22 -9.46
C GLU A 161 18.74 -5.10 -10.18
N PHE A 162 18.87 -5.20 -11.50
CA PHE A 162 18.22 -6.21 -12.32
C PHE A 162 19.27 -7.26 -12.69
N VAL A 163 19.01 -8.53 -12.38
CA VAL A 163 19.98 -9.62 -12.60
C VAL A 163 20.14 -9.94 -14.10
N ASP A 164 19.10 -9.70 -14.91
CA ASP A 164 19.11 -9.85 -16.37
C ASP A 164 18.22 -8.78 -17.05
N ASP A 165 18.19 -8.79 -18.39
CA ASP A 165 17.44 -7.81 -19.20
C ASP A 165 15.91 -8.06 -19.21
N SER A 166 15.44 -9.20 -18.68
CA SER A 166 14.01 -9.56 -18.67
C SER A 166 13.30 -9.23 -17.35
N GLY A 167 14.06 -8.95 -16.29
CA GLY A 167 13.53 -8.43 -15.04
C GLY A 167 12.78 -7.12 -15.25
N LEU A 168 11.68 -6.91 -14.53
CA LEU A 168 10.82 -5.73 -14.66
C LEU A 168 10.30 -5.27 -13.29
N LEU A 169 10.33 -3.96 -13.06
CA LEU A 169 9.71 -3.29 -11.92
C LEU A 169 8.69 -2.30 -12.45
N ASN A 170 7.40 -2.56 -12.22
CA ASN A 170 6.34 -1.62 -12.55
C ASN A 170 6.04 -0.69 -11.38
N LEU A 171 6.01 0.61 -11.63
CA LEU A 171 5.77 1.63 -10.62
C LEU A 171 4.30 1.75 -10.23
N ASN A 172 3.37 1.33 -11.09
CA ASN A 172 1.94 1.42 -10.77
C ASN A 172 1.47 2.85 -10.40
N GLY A 173 2.05 3.88 -11.02
CA GLY A 173 1.79 5.28 -10.66
C GLY A 173 2.40 5.76 -9.34
N LEU A 174 3.18 4.92 -8.65
CA LEU A 174 3.89 5.26 -7.42
C LEU A 174 5.30 5.77 -7.69
N ASN A 175 5.85 6.51 -6.72
CA ASN A 175 7.15 7.14 -6.88
C ASN A 175 8.29 6.21 -6.45
N LEU A 176 9.34 6.15 -7.28
CA LEU A 176 10.56 5.41 -7.03
C LEU A 176 11.77 6.33 -7.10
N TYR A 177 12.64 6.23 -6.10
CA TYR A 177 13.91 6.95 -6.02
C TYR A 177 15.06 5.99 -5.74
N PHE A 178 16.14 6.10 -6.51
CA PHE A 178 17.33 5.27 -6.28
C PHE A 178 18.64 6.06 -6.42
N ARG A 179 19.71 5.61 -5.74
CA ARG A 179 21.05 6.22 -5.88
C ARG A 179 21.88 5.59 -6.98
N ASN A 180 21.74 4.28 -7.18
CA ASN A 180 22.50 3.51 -8.16
C ASN A 180 21.59 2.50 -8.86
N LEU A 181 21.73 2.41 -10.19
CA LEU A 181 21.01 1.45 -11.02
C LEU A 181 22.03 0.50 -11.68
N ILE A 182 21.83 -0.79 -11.48
CA ILE A 182 22.52 -1.86 -12.21
C ILE A 182 21.46 -2.53 -13.09
N GLY A 183 21.49 -2.25 -14.38
CA GLY A 183 20.45 -2.67 -15.33
C GLY A 183 20.11 -1.54 -16.31
N ASN A 184 18.90 -1.56 -16.86
CA ASN A 184 18.41 -0.56 -17.80
C ASN A 184 17.18 0.16 -17.25
N VAL A 185 17.10 1.47 -17.43
CA VAL A 185 15.93 2.27 -17.03
C VAL A 185 14.63 1.79 -17.71
N GLY A 186 14.71 1.18 -18.90
CA GLY A 186 13.54 0.58 -19.56
C GLY A 186 12.96 -0.66 -18.88
N GLN A 187 13.63 -1.20 -17.86
CA GLN A 187 13.10 -2.25 -16.97
C GLN A 187 12.26 -1.66 -15.84
N ILE A 188 12.34 -0.35 -15.64
CA ILE A 188 11.46 0.43 -14.78
C ILE A 188 10.36 0.96 -15.69
N VAL A 189 9.15 0.45 -15.49
CA VAL A 189 7.98 0.80 -16.29
C VAL A 189 6.95 1.44 -15.39
N ASP A 190 6.12 2.29 -15.96
CA ASP A 190 5.06 2.95 -15.21
C ASP A 190 3.77 2.87 -16.02
N PHE A 191 2.98 1.85 -15.70
CA PHE A 191 1.60 1.76 -16.13
C PHE A 191 0.78 1.27 -14.96
N ALA A 192 -0.46 1.77 -14.85
CA ALA A 192 -1.37 1.32 -13.82
C ALA A 192 -1.50 -0.21 -13.87
N VAL A 193 -1.22 -0.84 -12.74
CA VAL A 193 -1.67 -2.19 -12.46
C VAL A 193 -3.17 -2.09 -12.27
N THR A 194 -3.86 -3.05 -12.87
CA THR A 194 -5.27 -3.35 -12.63
C THR A 194 -5.63 -3.14 -11.17
N ALA A 195 -6.66 -2.34 -10.91
CA ALA A 195 -7.03 -1.85 -9.58
C ALA A 195 -7.04 -3.02 -8.57
N PRO A 196 -6.71 -2.77 -7.28
CA PRO A 196 -6.97 -3.76 -6.23
C PRO A 196 -8.38 -4.33 -6.42
N GLY A 197 -8.52 -5.65 -6.35
CA GLY A 197 -9.81 -6.31 -6.60
C GLY A 197 -10.16 -6.63 -8.05
N ASP A 198 -9.34 -6.27 -9.05
CA ASP A 198 -9.46 -6.76 -10.43
C ASP A 198 -8.70 -8.10 -10.54
N PHE A 199 -9.43 -9.19 -10.33
CA PHE A 199 -8.87 -10.53 -10.22
C PHE A 199 -8.63 -11.17 -11.59
N ASN A 200 -9.37 -10.74 -12.61
CA ASN A 200 -9.24 -11.25 -13.97
C ASN A 200 -8.15 -10.50 -14.79
N GLY A 201 -7.71 -9.33 -14.31
CA GLY A 201 -6.62 -8.53 -14.86
C GLY A 201 -7.00 -7.77 -16.14
N ASP A 202 -8.26 -7.37 -16.31
CA ASP A 202 -8.76 -6.72 -17.52
C ASP A 202 -8.76 -5.18 -17.48
N GLY A 203 -8.48 -4.58 -16.33
CA GLY A 203 -8.46 -3.13 -16.11
C GLY A 203 -9.74 -2.57 -15.52
N VAL A 204 -10.75 -3.38 -15.24
CA VAL A 204 -12.06 -2.93 -14.80
C VAL A 204 -12.49 -3.75 -13.59
N LEU A 205 -12.91 -3.06 -12.52
CA LEU A 205 -13.64 -3.70 -11.44
C LEU A 205 -15.06 -4.00 -11.93
N ALA A 206 -15.32 -5.25 -12.26
CA ALA A 206 -16.56 -5.71 -12.88
C ALA A 206 -17.23 -6.84 -12.07
N VAL A 207 -18.39 -7.28 -12.56
CA VAL A 207 -19.18 -8.37 -11.96
C VAL A 207 -18.36 -9.65 -11.85
N ASP A 208 -17.53 -9.93 -12.87
CA ASP A 208 -16.68 -11.11 -12.90
C ASP A 208 -15.70 -11.16 -11.70
N ASP A 209 -15.25 -10.00 -11.20
CA ASP A 209 -14.31 -9.94 -10.07
C ASP A 209 -14.99 -10.24 -8.74
N VAL A 210 -16.13 -9.60 -8.47
CA VAL A 210 -16.89 -9.85 -7.24
C VAL A 210 -17.44 -11.28 -7.21
N ASP A 211 -17.83 -11.82 -8.37
CA ASP A 211 -18.21 -13.24 -8.51
C ASP A 211 -17.03 -14.17 -8.21
N GLN A 212 -15.82 -13.80 -8.66
CA GLN A 212 -14.60 -14.57 -8.38
C GLN A 212 -14.24 -14.54 -6.87
N LEU A 213 -14.41 -13.39 -6.21
CA LEU A 213 -14.25 -13.25 -4.76
C LEU A 213 -15.27 -14.11 -4.00
N ALA A 214 -16.56 -13.96 -4.31
CA ALA A 214 -17.64 -14.71 -3.70
C ALA A 214 -17.46 -16.22 -3.90
N HIS A 215 -17.07 -16.65 -5.10
CA HIS A 215 -16.74 -18.04 -5.38
C HIS A 215 -15.59 -18.55 -4.52
N SER A 216 -14.52 -17.76 -4.37
CA SER A 216 -13.33 -18.15 -3.61
C SER A 216 -13.63 -18.25 -2.10
N ILE A 217 -14.46 -17.36 -1.56
CA ILE A 217 -15.00 -17.43 -0.19
C ILE A 217 -15.75 -18.76 0.02
N ARG A 218 -16.70 -19.08 -0.87
CA ARG A 218 -17.54 -20.31 -0.77
C ARG A 218 -16.73 -21.59 -0.84
N GLU A 219 -15.73 -21.64 -1.71
CA GLU A 219 -14.88 -22.82 -1.89
C GLU A 219 -13.72 -22.85 -0.89
N SER A 220 -13.59 -21.84 -0.02
CA SER A 220 -12.47 -21.68 0.92
C SER A 220 -11.11 -21.74 0.22
N ASN A 221 -11.04 -21.19 -0.99
CA ASN A 221 -9.83 -21.13 -1.79
C ASN A 221 -9.08 -19.84 -1.48
N PHE A 222 -8.32 -19.84 -0.38
CA PHE A 222 -7.59 -18.68 0.08
C PHE A 222 -6.53 -18.23 -0.95
N ASP A 223 -6.71 -17.00 -1.45
CA ASP A 223 -5.71 -16.22 -2.16
C ASP A 223 -5.50 -14.93 -1.36
N MET A 224 -4.26 -14.67 -0.98
CA MET A 224 -3.90 -13.48 -0.19
C MET A 224 -4.28 -12.17 -0.88
N ARG A 225 -4.48 -12.16 -2.20
CA ARG A 225 -4.97 -10.98 -2.94
C ARG A 225 -6.44 -10.65 -2.70
N MET A 226 -7.18 -11.59 -2.12
CA MET A 226 -8.61 -11.49 -1.83
C MET A 226 -8.90 -11.26 -0.34
N ASP A 227 -7.85 -11.27 0.49
CA ASP A 227 -7.89 -10.97 1.92
C ASP A 227 -7.72 -9.45 2.08
N PHE A 228 -8.83 -8.73 2.10
CA PHE A 228 -8.87 -7.27 2.08
C PHE A 228 -8.87 -6.64 3.47
N ASP A 229 -9.30 -7.38 4.49
CA ASP A 229 -9.23 -6.91 5.88
C ASP A 229 -7.98 -7.39 6.64
N ASP A 230 -7.10 -8.13 5.95
CA ASP A 230 -5.79 -8.63 6.42
C ASP A 230 -5.93 -9.48 7.69
N ASP A 231 -7.05 -10.18 7.84
CA ASP A 231 -7.29 -11.08 8.96
C ASP A 231 -6.79 -12.51 8.71
N HIS A 232 -6.20 -12.74 7.52
CA HIS A 232 -5.67 -14.02 7.05
C HIS A 232 -6.74 -15.10 6.88
N THR A 233 -7.98 -14.70 6.75
CA THR A 233 -9.10 -15.58 6.43
C THR A 233 -9.92 -14.99 5.30
N LEU A 234 -10.28 -15.82 4.33
CA LEU A 234 -11.13 -15.38 3.23
C LEU A 234 -12.60 -15.56 3.63
N THR A 235 -13.27 -14.47 3.99
CA THR A 235 -14.63 -14.44 4.54
C THR A 235 -15.51 -13.39 3.84
N THR A 236 -16.76 -13.28 4.27
CA THR A 236 -17.65 -12.22 3.78
C THR A 236 -17.24 -10.82 4.25
N SER A 237 -16.34 -10.68 5.22
CA SER A 237 -15.73 -9.39 5.56
C SER A 237 -14.91 -8.83 4.40
N ASP A 238 -14.20 -9.70 3.67
CA ASP A 238 -13.45 -9.31 2.47
C ASP A 238 -14.38 -8.85 1.35
N LEU A 239 -15.50 -9.54 1.17
CA LEU A 239 -16.54 -9.12 0.22
C LEU A 239 -17.09 -7.74 0.61
N ASP A 240 -17.36 -7.51 1.90
CA ASP A 240 -17.78 -6.20 2.41
C ASP A 240 -16.76 -5.11 2.09
N TYR A 241 -15.48 -5.37 2.31
CA TYR A 241 -14.40 -4.43 2.00
C TYR A 241 -14.29 -4.19 0.49
N TRP A 242 -14.33 -5.25 -0.32
CA TRP A 242 -14.25 -5.12 -1.77
C TRP A 242 -15.39 -4.24 -2.31
N VAL A 243 -16.63 -4.51 -1.91
CA VAL A 243 -17.79 -3.72 -2.35
C VAL A 243 -17.67 -2.27 -1.87
N ARG A 244 -17.25 -2.07 -0.61
CA ARG A 244 -17.33 -0.76 0.02
C ARG A 244 -16.16 0.15 -0.32
N ASP A 245 -14.95 -0.37 -0.27
CA ASP A 245 -13.72 0.42 -0.24
C ASP A 245 -12.94 0.26 -1.56
N VAL A 246 -13.04 -0.91 -2.19
CA VAL A 246 -12.35 -1.18 -3.46
C VAL A 246 -13.18 -0.74 -4.67
N ALA A 247 -14.36 -1.33 -4.86
CA ALA A 247 -15.28 -0.97 -5.94
C ALA A 247 -16.04 0.35 -5.67
N ASN A 248 -16.04 0.81 -4.41
CA ASN A 248 -16.78 2.00 -3.97
C ASN A 248 -18.22 2.04 -4.48
N THR A 249 -18.95 0.93 -4.31
CA THR A 249 -20.35 0.80 -4.71
C THR A 249 -21.23 0.36 -3.53
N PHE A 250 -22.44 -0.11 -3.77
CA PHE A 250 -23.39 -0.58 -2.77
C PHE A 250 -23.67 -2.06 -2.95
N PHE A 251 -23.91 -2.76 -1.84
CA PHE A 251 -24.68 -3.99 -1.95
C PHE A 251 -26.04 -3.66 -2.55
N GLY A 252 -26.42 -4.36 -3.61
CA GLY A 252 -27.63 -4.07 -4.38
C GLY A 252 -27.40 -3.45 -5.76
N ASP A 253 -26.22 -2.88 -6.02
CA ASP A 253 -25.85 -2.38 -7.34
C ASP A 253 -25.45 -3.56 -8.25
N ALA A 254 -26.45 -4.13 -8.94
CA ALA A 254 -26.28 -5.36 -9.70
C ALA A 254 -25.43 -5.16 -10.96
N ASN A 255 -25.35 -3.94 -11.49
CA ASN A 255 -24.62 -3.65 -12.73
C ASN A 255 -23.29 -2.90 -12.49
N LEU A 256 -22.96 -2.62 -11.22
CA LEU A 256 -21.77 -1.89 -10.77
C LEU A 256 -21.63 -0.48 -11.37
N ASP A 257 -22.75 0.23 -11.59
CA ASP A 257 -22.74 1.61 -12.09
C ASP A 257 -22.48 2.68 -10.99
N GLY A 258 -22.38 2.23 -9.75
CA GLY A 258 -22.14 3.03 -8.55
C GLY A 258 -23.42 3.49 -7.85
N GLU A 259 -24.60 3.05 -8.31
CA GLU A 259 -25.90 3.32 -7.68
C GLU A 259 -26.62 2.03 -7.33
N PHE A 260 -27.28 1.98 -6.17
CA PHE A 260 -28.32 0.98 -5.92
C PHE A 260 -29.69 1.64 -6.11
N ASN A 261 -30.40 1.30 -7.18
CA ASN A 261 -31.70 1.89 -7.53
C ASN A 261 -32.69 0.85 -8.09
N SER A 262 -33.86 1.32 -8.52
CA SER A 262 -34.90 0.45 -9.09
C SER A 262 -34.50 -0.30 -10.36
N SER A 263 -33.50 0.16 -11.12
CA SER A 263 -32.98 -0.53 -12.31
C SER A 263 -32.28 -1.83 -11.94
N ASP A 264 -31.54 -1.85 -10.83
CA ASP A 264 -30.87 -3.05 -10.32
C ASP A 264 -31.88 -4.11 -9.87
N LEU A 265 -32.92 -3.68 -9.15
CA LEU A 265 -34.00 -4.58 -8.76
C LEU A 265 -34.70 -5.18 -9.99
N ILE A 266 -34.93 -4.38 -11.04
CA ILE A 266 -35.50 -4.88 -12.29
C ILE A 266 -34.55 -5.90 -12.95
N LEU A 267 -33.24 -5.63 -12.96
CA LEU A 267 -32.22 -6.50 -13.53
C LEU A 267 -32.21 -7.88 -12.85
N VAL A 268 -32.09 -7.91 -11.52
CA VAL A 268 -32.04 -9.18 -10.76
C VAL A 268 -33.36 -9.95 -10.86
N PHE A 269 -34.52 -9.30 -10.85
CA PHE A 269 -35.79 -10.02 -11.01
C PHE A 269 -36.03 -10.55 -12.44
N GLN A 270 -35.37 -10.00 -13.46
CA GLN A 270 -35.43 -10.53 -14.82
C GLN A 270 -34.65 -11.84 -14.97
N SER A 271 -33.68 -12.14 -14.10
CA SER A 271 -32.94 -13.41 -14.09
C SER A 271 -33.85 -14.60 -13.72
N ASN A 272 -34.95 -14.33 -13.00
CA ASN A 272 -35.86 -15.33 -12.41
C ASN A 272 -35.18 -16.27 -11.39
N GLN A 273 -34.17 -15.80 -10.67
CA GLN A 273 -33.44 -16.61 -9.68
C GLN A 273 -33.89 -16.35 -8.23
N TYR A 274 -34.72 -15.34 -7.98
CA TYR A 274 -35.22 -15.04 -6.63
C TYR A 274 -36.01 -16.22 -6.04
N GLU A 275 -35.50 -16.81 -4.95
CA GLU A 275 -36.14 -17.90 -4.21
C GLU A 275 -36.55 -19.08 -5.13
N ASP A 276 -35.76 -19.37 -6.17
CA ASP A 276 -36.09 -20.40 -7.17
C ASP A 276 -35.77 -21.83 -6.69
N GLY A 277 -34.94 -21.95 -5.66
CA GLY A 277 -34.51 -23.21 -5.05
C GLY A 277 -33.52 -24.03 -5.90
N ILE A 278 -32.83 -23.40 -6.85
CA ILE A 278 -31.78 -24.01 -7.67
C ILE A 278 -30.41 -23.63 -7.08
N PRO A 279 -29.69 -24.57 -6.44
CA PRO A 279 -28.50 -24.21 -5.72
C PRO A 279 -27.38 -23.65 -6.62
N ARG A 280 -26.73 -22.58 -6.17
CA ARG A 280 -25.52 -21.96 -6.75
C ARG A 280 -25.68 -21.54 -8.21
N ASN A 281 -26.84 -21.01 -8.57
CA ASN A 281 -27.10 -20.51 -9.91
C ASN A 281 -27.06 -18.98 -10.01
N SER A 282 -26.87 -18.29 -8.89
CA SER A 282 -26.84 -16.83 -8.82
C SER A 282 -25.42 -16.26 -8.81
N SER A 283 -25.29 -15.10 -9.43
CA SER A 283 -24.11 -14.24 -9.45
C SER A 283 -24.48 -12.86 -8.88
N TRP A 284 -23.51 -11.98 -8.73
CA TRP A 284 -23.75 -10.61 -8.27
C TRP A 284 -24.78 -9.87 -9.13
N GLU A 285 -24.66 -9.97 -10.47
CA GLU A 285 -25.58 -9.34 -11.43
C GLU A 285 -27.00 -9.93 -11.35
N THR A 286 -27.15 -11.16 -10.87
CA THR A 286 -28.45 -11.82 -10.74
C THR A 286 -29.00 -11.86 -9.32
N GLY A 287 -28.25 -11.35 -8.33
CA GLY A 287 -28.73 -11.03 -6.99
C GLY A 287 -27.99 -11.69 -5.82
N ASP A 288 -26.91 -12.43 -6.03
CA ASP A 288 -26.05 -13.02 -4.97
C ASP A 288 -25.17 -11.95 -4.30
N TRP A 289 -25.81 -11.07 -3.54
CA TRP A 289 -25.12 -9.95 -2.89
C TRP A 289 -24.48 -10.33 -1.56
N ASN A 290 -24.83 -11.46 -0.97
CA ASN A 290 -24.17 -11.95 0.24
C ASN A 290 -23.02 -12.94 -0.07
N GLY A 291 -22.92 -13.41 -1.32
CA GLY A 291 -21.85 -14.29 -1.80
C GLY A 291 -22.06 -15.77 -1.49
N ASP A 292 -23.27 -16.24 -1.14
CA ASP A 292 -23.57 -17.65 -0.87
C ASP A 292 -24.00 -18.46 -2.11
N GLY A 293 -24.20 -17.80 -3.24
CA GLY A 293 -24.53 -18.40 -4.53
C GLY A 293 -26.02 -18.46 -4.84
N GLU A 294 -26.88 -17.94 -3.95
CA GLU A 294 -28.32 -17.83 -4.14
C GLU A 294 -28.73 -16.36 -4.26
N PHE A 295 -29.88 -16.10 -4.90
CA PHE A 295 -30.56 -14.82 -4.76
C PHE A 295 -31.83 -15.05 -3.94
N ASP A 296 -31.80 -14.67 -2.67
CA ASP A 296 -32.92 -14.86 -1.76
C ASP A 296 -33.19 -13.63 -0.88
N THR A 297 -34.03 -13.81 0.14
CA THR A 297 -34.39 -12.73 1.05
C THR A 297 -33.19 -12.19 1.84
N ALA A 298 -32.15 -12.98 2.10
CA ALA A 298 -30.94 -12.57 2.80
C ALA A 298 -30.14 -11.54 1.99
N ASP A 299 -30.08 -11.66 0.66
CA ASP A 299 -29.42 -10.68 -0.22
C ASP A 299 -30.14 -9.34 -0.21
N LEU A 300 -31.46 -9.36 -0.31
CA LEU A 300 -32.26 -8.15 -0.19
C LEU A 300 -32.05 -7.49 1.17
N ILE A 301 -32.01 -8.28 2.25
CA ILE A 301 -31.70 -7.75 3.59
C ILE A 301 -30.31 -7.12 3.61
N LYS A 302 -29.29 -7.79 3.06
CA LYS A 302 -27.90 -7.30 2.98
C LYS A 302 -27.83 -5.95 2.26
N ALA A 303 -28.43 -5.84 1.07
CA ALA A 303 -28.44 -4.62 0.27
C ALA A 303 -29.19 -3.47 0.95
N PHE A 304 -30.38 -3.72 1.53
CA PHE A 304 -31.16 -2.66 2.16
C PHE A 304 -30.61 -2.23 3.54
N GLN A 305 -29.85 -3.07 4.23
CA GLN A 305 -29.24 -2.71 5.52
C GLN A 305 -28.24 -1.56 5.41
N GLU A 306 -27.64 -1.36 4.24
CA GLU A 306 -26.68 -0.27 4.00
C GLU A 306 -27.33 1.09 3.78
N ASN A 307 -28.65 1.14 3.57
CA ASN A 307 -29.40 2.36 3.26
C ASN A 307 -28.91 3.10 2.00
N GLY A 308 -28.31 2.39 1.03
CA GLY A 308 -27.84 2.95 -0.25
C GLY A 308 -28.93 3.15 -1.30
N TYR A 309 -30.09 2.51 -1.14
CA TYR A 309 -31.16 2.50 -2.13
C TYR A 309 -31.69 3.91 -2.46
N GLU A 310 -31.67 4.28 -3.74
CA GLU A 310 -32.13 5.57 -4.27
C GLU A 310 -31.43 6.78 -3.61
N THR A 311 -30.19 6.60 -3.15
CA THR A 311 -29.34 7.69 -2.63
C THR A 311 -28.49 8.35 -3.72
N GLY A 312 -28.52 7.78 -4.94
CA GLY A 312 -27.72 8.19 -6.09
C GLY A 312 -26.31 7.58 -6.07
N ARG A 313 -25.48 7.99 -7.02
CA ARG A 313 -24.08 7.56 -7.10
C ARG A 313 -23.34 7.74 -5.79
N ARG A 314 -22.70 6.65 -5.34
CA ARG A 314 -21.73 6.73 -4.25
C ARG A 314 -20.67 7.74 -4.66
N ALA A 315 -20.45 8.73 -3.81
CA ALA A 315 -19.42 9.72 -4.08
C ALA A 315 -18.10 8.96 -4.25
N THR A 316 -17.42 9.13 -5.39
CA THR A 316 -15.99 8.81 -5.43
C THR A 316 -15.37 9.56 -4.28
N ALA A 317 -14.61 8.88 -3.42
CA ALA A 317 -13.93 9.51 -2.30
C ALA A 317 -13.25 10.76 -2.85
N ALA A 318 -13.85 11.93 -2.57
CA ALA A 318 -13.31 13.17 -3.08
C ALA A 318 -11.93 13.23 -2.46
N THR A 319 -10.88 13.32 -3.29
CA THR A 319 -9.55 13.67 -2.82
C THR A 319 -9.76 14.89 -1.95
N VAL A 320 -9.70 14.69 -0.62
CA VAL A 320 -10.07 15.71 0.34
C VAL A 320 -9.14 16.86 0.00
N PRO A 321 -9.63 18.03 -0.48
CA PRO A 321 -8.75 19.13 -0.74
C PRO A 321 -8.11 19.41 0.60
N GLU A 322 -6.81 19.18 0.71
CA GLU A 322 -6.10 19.44 1.94
C GLU A 322 -6.52 20.83 2.39
N PRO A 323 -6.89 21.04 3.67
CA PRO A 323 -7.11 22.39 4.13
C PRO A 323 -5.89 23.20 3.71
N GLU A 324 -6.06 24.43 3.25
CA GLU A 324 -4.94 25.33 2.90
C GLU A 324 -4.10 25.70 4.16
N GLY A 325 -3.70 24.71 4.97
CA GLY A 325 -2.93 24.80 6.19
C GLY A 325 -1.52 25.29 5.91
N SER A 326 -1.01 25.09 4.70
CA SER A 326 0.18 25.79 4.21
C SER A 326 0.01 27.31 4.28
N LEU A 327 -1.17 27.85 3.96
CA LEU A 327 -1.47 29.27 4.03
C LEU A 327 -1.58 29.77 5.48
N ILE A 328 -2.12 28.96 6.40
CA ILE A 328 -2.16 29.28 7.85
C ILE A 328 -0.76 29.24 8.48
N LEU A 329 0.11 28.32 8.05
CA LEU A 329 1.50 28.25 8.52
C LEU A 329 2.32 29.44 8.01
N PHE A 330 2.12 29.88 6.76
CA PHE A 330 2.77 31.06 6.22
C PHE A 330 2.31 32.35 6.91
N VAL A 331 1.02 32.51 7.21
CA VAL A 331 0.49 33.69 7.94
C VAL A 331 0.97 33.72 9.40
N SER A 332 1.06 32.58 10.07
CA SER A 332 1.58 32.49 11.43
C SER A 332 3.09 32.74 11.51
N MET A 333 3.88 32.28 10.53
CA MET A 333 5.30 32.65 10.41
C MET A 333 5.51 34.14 10.12
N LEU A 334 4.70 34.75 9.26
CA LEU A 334 4.83 36.17 8.93
C LEU A 334 4.57 37.05 10.16
N THR A 335 3.54 36.72 10.95
CA THR A 335 3.19 37.45 12.17
C THR A 335 4.22 37.24 13.29
N ALA A 336 4.76 36.03 13.45
CA ALA A 336 5.87 35.77 14.37
C ALA A 336 7.14 36.55 13.97
N CYS A 337 7.47 36.57 12.68
CA CYS A 337 8.60 37.32 12.13
C CYS A 337 8.44 38.83 12.39
N GLN A 338 7.26 39.41 12.14
CA GLN A 338 6.98 40.82 12.44
C GLN A 338 7.11 41.16 13.93
N MET A 339 6.72 40.25 14.83
CA MET A 339 6.88 40.47 16.27
C MET A 339 8.35 40.44 16.73
N VAL A 340 9.17 39.55 16.16
CA VAL A 340 10.60 39.44 16.50
C VAL A 340 11.38 40.65 15.98
N PHE A 341 11.18 41.02 14.70
CA PHE A 341 11.84 42.19 14.12
C PHE A 341 11.37 43.51 14.76
N GLY A 342 10.07 43.63 15.08
CA GLY A 342 9.52 44.81 15.76
C GLY A 342 10.10 45.03 17.16
N LYS A 343 10.33 43.96 17.94
CA LYS A 343 10.97 44.06 19.26
C LYS A 343 12.44 44.47 19.16
N ARG A 344 13.17 43.96 18.17
CA ARG A 344 14.59 44.28 17.96
C ARG A 344 14.79 45.74 17.53
N LEU A 345 13.95 46.24 16.61
CA LEU A 345 14.02 47.63 16.15
C LEU A 345 13.75 48.65 17.27
N LYS A 346 12.77 48.35 18.14
CA LYS A 346 12.46 49.18 19.32
C LYS A 346 13.63 49.22 20.32
N HIS A 347 14.38 48.13 20.46
CA HIS A 347 15.54 48.09 21.35
C HIS A 347 16.71 48.92 20.82
N GLU A 348 17.06 48.74 19.54
CA GLU A 348 18.11 49.51 18.84
C GLU A 348 17.84 51.03 18.88
N LEU A 349 16.61 51.45 18.58
CA LEU A 349 16.22 52.87 18.62
C LEU A 349 16.31 53.49 20.03
N LYS A 350 16.07 52.68 21.08
CA LYS A 350 16.22 53.13 22.48
C LYS A 350 17.70 53.31 22.85
N THR A 351 18.58 52.45 22.34
CA THR A 351 20.03 52.54 22.53
C THR A 351 20.61 53.78 21.84
N ILE A 352 20.18 54.07 20.61
CA ILE A 352 20.62 55.26 19.87
C ILE A 352 20.17 56.56 20.56
N ARG A 353 18.97 56.62 21.14
CA ARG A 353 18.50 57.79 21.91
C ARG A 353 19.30 58.09 23.19
N HIS A 354 20.14 57.18 23.67
CA HIS A 354 20.95 57.37 24.88
C HIS A 354 22.44 57.54 24.60
N ALA A 355 22.87 57.42 23.36
CA ALA A 355 24.21 57.80 22.94
C ALA A 355 24.32 59.34 22.95
N LYS A 356 24.76 59.91 24.08
CA LYS A 356 25.18 61.31 24.15
C LYS A 356 26.32 61.53 23.16
N LEU A 357 26.07 62.36 22.15
CA LEU A 357 27.12 62.86 21.25
C LEU A 357 28.23 63.52 22.08
N PRO A 358 29.50 63.14 21.89
CA PRO A 358 30.61 63.76 22.59
C PRO A 358 30.73 65.22 22.13
N THR A 359 30.57 66.15 23.08
CA THR A 359 30.78 67.57 22.87
C THR A 359 32.26 67.81 22.53
N GLN A 360 32.58 67.99 21.25
CA GLN A 360 33.90 68.42 20.86
C GLN A 360 34.10 69.87 21.32
N HIS A 361 35.04 70.05 22.25
CA HIS A 361 35.59 71.36 22.59
C HIS A 361 36.41 71.86 21.39
N LEU A 362 35.82 72.80 20.64
CA LEU A 362 36.56 73.69 19.74
C LEU A 362 37.32 74.71 20.59
N LYS A 363 38.64 74.77 20.40
CA LYS A 363 39.52 75.87 20.80
C LYS A 363 40.00 76.59 19.56
#